data_AF-A0A351HIT4-F1
#
_entry.id   AF-A0A351HIT4-F1
#
_cell.length_a   1.000
_cell.length_b   1.000
_cell.length_c   1.000
_cell.angle_alpha   90.00
_cell.angle_beta   90.00
_cell.angle_gamma   90.00
#
_symmetry.space_group_name_H-M   'P 1'
#
loop_
_entity.id
_entity.type
_entity.pdbx_description
1 polymer ?
#
loop_
_entity_poly.entity_id
_entity_poly.type
_entity_poly.pdbx_seq_one_letter_code
_entity_poly.pdbx_strand_id
1 'polypeptide(L)'
;MRYLRTDHHTIIILLMINIFTILISTTSFSQQLVPVPSPAQLRWQNYERIMFLHFAPNTWTGLEQDNNSLPLNRINPEKLNTDQWCRVAKSWGAKMVVFVAKHSGGFCWWQTSTTEYSVQNIPWREGKGDLLADLSKSCDKYGLDLGVYIYPGDKTWGAGLGSGGRTKDPEKQEAYNKVFRQQLTEVLSKYKPMKEVWFDGSCVIDISDILEKCASDAVIFQGPQATIRWVGNERGIAPYPNWYTVNQSDMKTGTSHALHSDPNGDTYAPVEVDVPFLMTPKTYKWFWAPNTDDMILSIPDLMDIYNKSVGRGSVLLLNATPDTTGLIPQSHVKRYTEFDKALNQRFSKPVASSSGEGNVLEIGLKKMVPVNCVVIQEDIAQGQRVRSFVIEGFSGGQWKTIKEGSSVGSKRIEEFPTVNVSRVRLRITGAVATPVIKNFSLFSIKKPEQDGKSTSTENSFVNLGGWDHRTFTANWQDFSLDLTPYMINKVGQFELKFQMISHDRDFEKAGTGGYGLEFKDWKIELYGTPNPEAIRMKSSGVFQINNSQHITGETETKVVFKTQIRTKPGGSVGTIDLKMIGFE
;
A
#
# COMPACT_ATOMS: atom_id res chain seq x y z
N MET A 1 82.10 -29.26 7.51
CA MET A 1 81.26 -30.39 7.04
C MET A 1 80.59 -29.97 5.73
N ARG A 2 80.64 -30.83 4.68
CA ARG A 2 79.96 -30.78 3.35
C ARG A 2 79.14 -29.48 3.07
N TYR A 3 79.55 -28.47 2.30
CA TYR A 3 80.36 -28.33 1.06
C TYR A 3 79.78 -28.95 -0.23
N LEU A 4 79.56 -28.08 -1.23
CA LEU A 4 79.65 -28.21 -2.72
C LEU A 4 79.39 -26.77 -3.26
N ARG A 5 80.26 -26.06 -4.02
CA ARG A 5 80.92 -26.28 -5.34
C ARG A 5 79.91 -26.50 -6.48
N THR A 6 80.03 -25.90 -7.69
CA THR A 6 81.22 -25.27 -8.35
C THR A 6 80.85 -24.24 -9.44
N ASP A 7 81.88 -23.61 -10.02
CA ASP A 7 81.93 -22.43 -10.90
C ASP A 7 81.36 -22.47 -12.34
N HIS A 8 80.97 -21.27 -12.78
CA HIS A 8 81.10 -20.60 -14.10
C HIS A 8 81.15 -21.32 -15.46
N HIS A 9 80.21 -20.94 -16.35
CA HIS A 9 80.42 -20.29 -17.68
C HIS A 9 79.03 -19.82 -18.25
N THR A 10 78.83 -18.93 -19.25
CA THR A 10 79.47 -17.70 -19.82
C THR A 10 78.45 -17.04 -20.80
N ILE A 11 78.72 -15.84 -21.36
CA ILE A 11 77.98 -15.13 -22.48
C ILE A 11 76.69 -14.39 -22.04
N ILE A 12 76.64 -13.07 -21.76
CA ILE A 12 76.79 -11.84 -22.60
C ILE A 12 75.57 -11.50 -23.54
N ILE A 13 75.03 -10.28 -23.33
CA ILE A 13 74.21 -9.39 -24.21
C ILE A 13 72.65 -9.46 -24.22
N LEU A 14 72.05 -8.27 -23.96
CA LEU A 14 70.71 -7.70 -24.25
C LEU A 14 69.54 -8.64 -24.62
N LEU A 15 68.32 -8.51 -24.06
CA LEU A 15 67.37 -7.40 -24.34
C LEU A 15 66.10 -7.50 -23.43
N MET A 16 65.39 -6.38 -23.24
CA MET A 16 64.02 -6.22 -22.69
C MET A 16 63.62 -6.87 -21.35
N ILE A 17 63.44 -6.00 -20.34
CA ILE A 17 62.74 -6.31 -19.09
C ILE A 17 61.25 -6.55 -19.39
N ASN A 18 60.78 -7.79 -19.28
CA ASN A 18 59.34 -8.09 -19.19
C ASN A 18 58.89 -8.04 -17.73
N ILE A 19 58.25 -6.93 -17.34
CA ILE A 19 57.61 -6.79 -16.03
C ILE A 19 56.28 -7.55 -16.07
N PHE A 20 56.26 -8.79 -15.56
CA PHE A 20 55.04 -9.55 -15.37
C PHE A 20 54.43 -9.26 -13.99
N THR A 21 53.93 -8.04 -13.79
CA THR A 21 53.15 -7.71 -12.58
C THR A 21 51.80 -8.40 -12.68
N ILE A 22 51.59 -9.45 -11.88
CA ILE A 22 50.27 -10.04 -11.68
C ILE A 22 49.45 -9.02 -10.88
N LEU A 23 48.71 -8.16 -11.59
CA LEU A 23 47.59 -7.44 -10.99
C LEU A 23 46.52 -8.47 -10.64
N ILE A 24 46.48 -8.86 -9.37
CA ILE A 24 45.24 -9.39 -8.79
C ILE A 24 44.29 -8.21 -8.73
N SER A 25 43.48 -8.06 -9.79
CA SER A 25 42.37 -7.13 -9.82
C SER A 25 41.36 -7.57 -8.76
N THR A 26 41.52 -7.10 -7.53
CA THR A 26 40.47 -7.17 -6.51
C THR A 26 39.35 -6.26 -6.99
N THR A 27 38.45 -6.81 -7.79
CA THR A 27 37.14 -6.23 -8.06
C THR A 27 36.40 -6.19 -6.73
N SER A 28 36.58 -5.07 -6.03
CA SER A 28 35.72 -4.68 -4.92
C SER A 28 34.32 -4.51 -5.48
N PHE A 29 33.58 -5.62 -5.55
CA PHE A 29 32.13 -5.58 -5.65
C PHE A 29 31.67 -4.77 -4.46
N SER A 30 31.28 -3.51 -4.70
CA SER A 30 30.55 -2.73 -3.72
C SER A 30 29.29 -3.50 -3.42
N GLN A 31 29.25 -4.15 -2.27
CA GLN A 31 28.09 -4.91 -1.83
C GLN A 31 26.93 -3.91 -1.73
N GLN A 32 25.98 -4.01 -2.66
CA GLN A 32 24.83 -3.09 -2.68
C GLN A 32 24.12 -3.22 -1.33
N LEU A 33 24.16 -2.15 -0.54
CA LEU A 33 23.61 -2.14 0.80
C LEU A 33 22.10 -2.34 0.67
N VAL A 34 21.60 -3.49 1.11
CA VAL A 34 20.16 -3.77 1.14
C VAL A 34 19.60 -3.01 2.35
N PRO A 35 18.65 -2.07 2.17
CA PRO A 35 18.03 -1.41 3.31
C PRO A 35 17.32 -2.42 4.21
N VAL A 36 17.45 -2.23 5.52
CA VAL A 36 16.90 -3.12 6.56
C VAL A 36 15.91 -2.35 7.43
N PRO A 37 14.89 -3.01 8.00
CA PRO A 37 13.95 -2.37 8.93
C PRO A 37 14.63 -1.96 10.24
N SER A 38 14.17 -0.85 10.82
CA SER A 38 14.35 -0.57 12.24
C SER A 38 13.64 -1.62 13.11
N PRO A 39 13.97 -1.75 14.41
CA PRO A 39 13.25 -2.64 15.32
C PRO A 39 11.73 -2.39 15.35
N ALA A 40 11.30 -1.12 15.27
CA ALA A 40 9.89 -0.74 15.22
C ALA A 40 9.23 -1.21 13.91
N GLN A 41 9.85 -0.95 12.75
CA GLN A 41 9.35 -1.41 11.43
C GLN A 41 9.30 -2.94 11.34
N LEU A 42 10.29 -3.64 11.90
CA LEU A 42 10.35 -5.09 11.92
C LEU A 42 9.24 -5.68 12.80
N ARG A 43 9.04 -5.15 14.01
CA ARG A 43 7.93 -5.54 14.89
C ARG A 43 6.58 -5.30 14.21
N TRP A 44 6.40 -4.13 13.61
CA TRP A 44 5.19 -3.73 12.92
C TRP A 44 4.83 -4.65 11.74
N GLN A 45 5.78 -4.95 10.84
CA GLN A 45 5.55 -5.90 9.74
C GLN A 45 5.17 -7.30 10.22
N ASN A 46 5.77 -7.76 11.33
CA ASN A 46 5.46 -9.06 11.92
C ASN A 46 4.06 -9.12 12.57
N TYR A 47 3.34 -8.00 12.71
CA TYR A 47 1.94 -8.03 13.14
C TYR A 47 1.03 -8.64 12.07
N GLU A 48 1.29 -8.35 10.79
CA GLU A 48 0.48 -8.63 9.59
C GLU A 48 -0.94 -8.02 9.60
N ARG A 49 -1.64 -8.08 10.73
CA ARG A 49 -3.01 -7.65 10.95
C ARG A 49 -3.06 -6.68 12.12
N ILE A 50 -3.59 -5.49 11.89
CA ILE A 50 -3.86 -4.47 12.90
C ILE A 50 -5.27 -3.88 12.67
N MET A 51 -5.88 -3.30 13.71
CA MET A 51 -7.28 -2.86 13.65
C MET A 51 -7.38 -1.34 13.79
N PHE A 52 -7.98 -0.67 12.80
CA PHE A 52 -8.32 0.75 12.90
C PHE A 52 -9.60 0.91 13.72
N LEU A 53 -9.76 2.00 14.46
CA LEU A 53 -10.99 2.35 15.17
C LEU A 53 -11.41 3.78 14.86
N HIS A 54 -12.41 3.90 13.99
CA HIS A 54 -13.07 5.17 13.66
C HIS A 54 -14.32 5.35 14.52
N PHE A 55 -14.20 6.24 15.49
CA PHE A 55 -15.29 6.66 16.37
C PHE A 55 -15.14 8.15 16.64
N ALA A 56 -16.14 8.96 16.31
CA ALA A 56 -16.10 10.43 16.36
C ALA A 56 -17.55 10.99 16.29
N PRO A 57 -17.78 12.33 16.34
CA PRO A 57 -19.11 12.90 16.10
C PRO A 57 -19.79 12.41 14.80
N ASN A 58 -18.98 12.08 13.80
CA ASN A 58 -19.33 11.33 12.59
C ASN A 58 -20.28 10.12 12.83
N THR A 59 -20.06 9.34 13.88
CA THR A 59 -20.88 8.17 14.23
C THR A 59 -22.33 8.51 14.56
N TRP A 60 -22.60 9.74 15.05
CA TRP A 60 -23.95 10.23 15.34
C TRP A 60 -24.60 10.97 14.15
N THR A 61 -23.80 11.49 13.22
CA THR A 61 -24.30 12.18 12.01
C THR A 61 -24.44 11.25 10.80
N GLY A 62 -23.73 10.12 10.80
CA GLY A 62 -23.60 9.21 9.65
C GLY A 62 -22.70 9.71 8.53
N LEU A 63 -22.02 10.87 8.71
CA LEU A 63 -21.16 11.49 7.71
C LEU A 63 -19.71 10.98 7.81
N GLU A 64 -19.00 10.89 6.69
CA GLU A 64 -17.55 10.61 6.68
C GLU A 64 -16.72 11.82 7.12
N GLN A 65 -17.20 13.03 6.84
CA GLN A 65 -16.57 14.28 7.26
C GLN A 65 -17.47 15.00 8.25
N ASP A 66 -16.94 15.35 9.42
CA ASP A 66 -17.68 16.12 10.40
C ASP A 66 -17.78 17.58 9.96
N ASN A 67 -18.99 18.15 10.05
CA ASN A 67 -19.30 19.54 9.71
C ASN A 67 -19.52 20.41 10.97
N ASN A 68 -19.22 19.90 12.17
CA ASN A 68 -19.51 20.50 13.49
C ASN A 68 -20.99 20.83 13.74
N SER A 69 -21.94 20.30 12.96
CA SER A 69 -23.36 20.62 13.16
C SER A 69 -24.01 19.87 14.33
N LEU A 70 -23.36 18.80 14.82
CA LEU A 70 -23.87 17.99 15.92
C LEU A 70 -23.66 18.69 17.28
N PRO A 71 -24.73 19.00 18.03
CA PRO A 71 -24.61 19.50 19.40
C PRO A 71 -23.89 18.49 20.31
N LEU A 72 -22.90 18.96 21.08
CA LEU A 72 -22.09 18.11 21.97
C LEU A 72 -22.92 17.31 22.98
N ASN A 73 -24.06 17.85 23.43
CA ASN A 73 -24.96 17.16 24.34
C ASN A 73 -25.65 15.90 23.75
N ARG A 74 -25.53 15.65 22.45
CA ARG A 74 -26.00 14.41 21.80
C ARG A 74 -24.96 13.29 21.77
N ILE A 75 -23.69 13.59 22.08
CA ILE A 75 -22.59 12.62 22.05
C ILE A 75 -22.57 11.88 23.41
N ASN A 76 -23.27 10.75 23.50
CA ASN A 76 -23.36 9.98 24.74
C ASN A 76 -23.30 8.45 24.52
N PRO A 77 -22.10 7.84 24.41
CA PRO A 77 -21.97 6.40 24.29
C PRO A 77 -22.05 5.72 25.66
N GLU A 78 -23.27 5.57 26.17
CA GLU A 78 -23.57 5.05 27.52
C GLU A 78 -23.02 3.64 27.79
N LYS A 79 -22.81 2.83 26.74
CA LYS A 79 -22.36 1.43 26.83
C LYS A 79 -20.90 1.25 26.39
N LEU A 80 -20.15 2.36 26.23
CA LEU A 80 -18.79 2.35 25.71
C LEU A 80 -17.91 1.36 26.48
N ASN A 81 -17.26 0.45 25.73
CA ASN A 81 -16.48 -0.62 26.32
C ASN A 81 -15.25 -0.96 25.48
N THR A 82 -14.10 -0.38 25.82
CA THR A 82 -12.82 -0.62 25.15
C THR A 82 -12.34 -2.07 25.30
N ASP A 83 -12.72 -2.79 26.36
CA ASP A 83 -12.47 -4.24 26.45
C ASP A 83 -13.20 -5.00 25.32
N GLN A 84 -14.39 -4.55 24.91
CA GLN A 84 -15.11 -5.17 23.80
C GLN A 84 -14.36 -4.94 22.49
N TRP A 85 -13.82 -3.73 22.26
CA TRP A 85 -13.01 -3.43 21.08
C TRP A 85 -11.74 -4.28 21.03
N CYS A 86 -11.01 -4.40 22.14
CA CYS A 86 -9.83 -5.27 22.24
C CYS A 86 -10.17 -6.76 22.05
N ARG A 87 -11.34 -7.23 22.52
CA ARG A 87 -11.81 -8.60 22.24
C ARG A 87 -12.09 -8.83 20.76
N VAL A 88 -12.65 -7.84 20.04
CA VAL A 88 -12.84 -7.91 18.58
C VAL A 88 -11.50 -7.96 17.86
N ALA A 89 -10.54 -7.08 18.19
CA ALA A 89 -9.19 -7.11 17.61
C ALA A 89 -8.56 -8.51 17.71
N LYS A 90 -8.67 -9.14 18.89
CA LYS A 90 -8.15 -10.49 19.11
C LYS A 90 -8.95 -11.59 18.40
N SER A 91 -10.26 -11.43 18.18
CA SER A 91 -11.09 -12.45 17.51
C SER A 91 -10.72 -12.64 16.03
N TRP A 92 -9.98 -11.71 15.44
CA TRP A 92 -9.37 -11.85 14.11
C TRP A 92 -7.84 -11.72 14.11
N GLY A 93 -7.22 -11.97 15.26
CA GLY A 93 -5.77 -12.12 15.39
C GLY A 93 -4.94 -10.85 15.19
N ALA A 94 -5.57 -9.66 15.22
CA ALA A 94 -4.86 -8.40 15.18
C ALA A 94 -3.93 -8.24 16.39
N LYS A 95 -2.82 -7.52 16.21
CA LYS A 95 -1.78 -7.33 17.25
C LYS A 95 -1.76 -5.93 17.85
N MET A 96 -2.28 -4.95 17.10
CA MET A 96 -2.36 -3.56 17.49
C MET A 96 -3.73 -3.00 17.17
N VAL A 97 -4.14 -2.01 17.95
CA VAL A 97 -5.30 -1.16 17.67
C VAL A 97 -4.81 0.24 17.39
N VAL A 98 -5.24 0.86 16.29
CA VAL A 98 -4.97 2.26 15.94
C VAL A 98 -6.26 3.04 16.17
N PHE A 99 -6.24 4.03 17.08
CA PHE A 99 -7.45 4.77 17.44
C PHE A 99 -7.45 6.20 16.91
N VAL A 100 -8.57 6.63 16.32
CA VAL A 100 -8.82 8.01 15.87
C VAL A 100 -9.10 8.91 17.08
N ALA A 101 -8.04 9.38 17.72
CA ALA A 101 -8.13 10.26 18.88
C ALA A 101 -8.66 11.66 18.55
N LYS A 102 -8.30 12.17 17.34
CA LYS A 102 -8.84 13.39 16.75
C LYS A 102 -8.98 13.20 15.23
N HIS A 103 -10.19 13.31 14.70
CA HIS A 103 -10.49 13.27 13.25
C HIS A 103 -10.48 14.70 12.63
N SER A 104 -10.73 14.82 11.32
CA SER A 104 -10.87 16.10 10.59
C SER A 104 -11.88 17.09 11.21
N GLY A 105 -12.81 16.59 12.02
CA GLY A 105 -13.75 17.36 12.82
C GLY A 105 -13.13 18.26 13.90
N GLY A 106 -11.94 17.90 14.39
CA GLY A 106 -11.26 18.53 15.54
C GLY A 106 -11.65 17.95 16.91
N PHE A 107 -12.65 17.04 16.98
CA PHE A 107 -13.12 16.51 18.26
C PHE A 107 -12.06 15.65 18.96
N CYS A 108 -11.71 16.00 20.20
CA CYS A 108 -10.67 15.33 20.97
C CYS A 108 -11.24 14.31 21.96
N TRP A 109 -10.89 13.03 21.82
CA TRP A 109 -11.37 11.92 22.67
C TRP A 109 -10.69 11.76 24.04
N TRP A 110 -9.88 12.74 24.44
CA TRP A 110 -9.14 12.73 25.70
C TRP A 110 -9.22 14.08 26.43
N GLN A 111 -8.75 14.07 27.68
CA GLN A 111 -8.73 15.25 28.55
C GLN A 111 -7.63 16.23 28.11
N THR A 112 -8.02 17.22 27.30
CA THR A 112 -7.17 18.31 26.78
C THR A 112 -7.74 19.67 27.16
N SER A 113 -6.86 20.64 27.46
CA SER A 113 -7.25 22.04 27.70
C SER A 113 -7.16 22.92 26.44
N THR A 114 -6.93 22.31 25.27
CA THR A 114 -6.65 23.04 24.02
C THR A 114 -7.90 23.43 23.23
N THR A 115 -9.05 22.79 23.52
CA THR A 115 -10.30 23.04 22.82
C THR A 115 -11.52 22.58 23.64
N GLU A 116 -12.59 23.37 23.59
CA GLU A 116 -13.90 23.00 24.13
C GLU A 116 -14.57 21.88 23.31
N TYR A 117 -14.13 21.64 22.07
CA TYR A 117 -14.64 20.56 21.22
C TYR A 117 -13.96 19.23 21.57
N SER A 118 -14.22 18.74 22.78
CA SER A 118 -13.60 17.55 23.36
C SER A 118 -14.56 16.78 24.26
N VAL A 119 -14.12 15.63 24.76
CA VAL A 119 -14.86 14.82 25.75
C VAL A 119 -15.18 15.55 27.06
N GLN A 120 -14.56 16.69 27.33
CA GLN A 120 -14.86 17.50 28.53
C GLN A 120 -16.25 18.11 28.50
N ASN A 121 -16.80 18.36 27.31
CA ASN A 121 -18.07 19.07 27.11
C ASN A 121 -19.20 18.17 26.57
N ILE A 122 -19.07 16.85 26.70
CA ILE A 122 -20.12 15.88 26.37
C ILE A 122 -20.67 15.22 27.66
N PRO A 123 -21.94 14.77 27.69
CA PRO A 123 -22.55 14.17 28.88
C PRO A 123 -21.92 12.82 29.30
N TRP A 124 -21.15 12.17 28.41
CA TRP A 124 -20.51 10.89 28.69
C TRP A 124 -19.61 10.98 29.93
N ARG A 125 -19.98 10.23 30.97
CA ARG A 125 -19.34 10.26 32.30
C ARG A 125 -19.18 11.69 32.86
N GLU A 126 -20.18 12.55 32.65
CA GLU A 126 -20.20 13.93 33.17
C GLU A 126 -18.99 14.77 32.70
N GLY A 127 -18.53 14.58 31.46
CA GLY A 127 -17.33 15.24 30.91
C GLY A 127 -15.98 14.69 31.44
N LYS A 128 -16.00 13.74 32.38
CA LYS A 128 -14.80 13.18 33.04
C LYS A 128 -14.24 11.94 32.33
N GLY A 129 -14.82 11.57 31.18
CA GLY A 129 -14.36 10.43 30.39
C GLY A 129 -13.03 10.71 29.68
N ASP A 130 -12.16 9.70 29.62
CA ASP A 130 -10.96 9.71 28.78
C ASP A 130 -10.88 8.38 28.05
N LEU A 131 -11.14 8.41 26.74
CA LEU A 131 -11.24 7.20 25.93
C LEU A 131 -9.87 6.62 25.58
N LEU A 132 -8.84 7.47 25.46
CA LEU A 132 -7.46 7.00 25.29
C LEU A 132 -6.96 6.31 26.57
N ALA A 133 -7.30 6.83 27.76
CA ALA A 133 -6.96 6.19 29.03
C ALA A 133 -7.61 4.80 29.17
N ASP A 134 -8.89 4.68 28.82
CA ASP A 134 -9.62 3.40 28.86
C ASP A 134 -9.08 2.41 27.83
N LEU A 135 -8.80 2.86 26.60
CA LEU A 135 -8.27 1.99 25.55
C LEU A 135 -6.83 1.56 25.83
N SER A 136 -5.99 2.45 26.37
CA SER A 136 -4.65 2.12 26.84
C SER A 136 -4.66 0.95 27.82
N LYS A 137 -5.50 1.03 28.86
CA LYS A 137 -5.65 -0.02 29.89
C LYS A 137 -6.18 -1.33 29.29
N SER A 138 -7.16 -1.26 28.38
CA SER A 138 -7.68 -2.45 27.70
C SER A 138 -6.63 -3.08 26.79
N CYS A 139 -5.86 -2.31 26.03
CA CYS A 139 -4.78 -2.85 25.20
C CYS A 139 -3.75 -3.61 26.05
N ASP A 140 -3.33 -3.09 27.20
CA ASP A 140 -2.44 -3.80 28.13
C ASP A 140 -3.08 -5.08 28.68
N LYS A 141 -4.34 -5.00 29.15
CA LYS A 141 -5.13 -6.15 29.65
C LYS A 141 -5.26 -7.28 28.64
N TYR A 142 -5.37 -6.95 27.35
CA TYR A 142 -5.56 -7.94 26.28
C TYR A 142 -4.25 -8.34 25.57
N GLY A 143 -3.11 -7.70 25.87
CA GLY A 143 -1.84 -7.96 25.19
C GLY A 143 -1.84 -7.49 23.75
N LEU A 144 -2.38 -6.29 23.51
CA LEU A 144 -2.37 -5.58 22.25
C LEU A 144 -1.47 -4.35 22.36
N ASP A 145 -0.75 -4.04 21.29
CA ASP A 145 -0.12 -2.74 21.13
C ASP A 145 -1.19 -1.67 20.79
N LEU A 146 -0.82 -0.40 20.97
CA LEU A 146 -1.68 0.75 20.69
C LEU A 146 -0.95 1.68 19.72
N GLY A 147 -1.64 2.09 18.67
CA GLY A 147 -1.29 3.21 17.82
C GLY A 147 -2.35 4.31 17.93
N VAL A 148 -2.02 5.50 17.45
CA VAL A 148 -2.93 6.64 17.49
C VAL A 148 -2.92 7.41 16.19
N TYR A 149 -4.13 7.65 15.66
CA TYR A 149 -4.37 8.63 14.61
C TYR A 149 -4.71 9.97 15.28
N ILE A 150 -4.04 11.03 14.85
CA ILE A 150 -4.28 12.39 15.32
C ILE A 150 -4.18 13.36 14.14
N TYR A 151 -5.34 13.79 13.63
CA TYR A 151 -5.40 14.61 12.42
C TYR A 151 -4.63 15.93 12.59
N PRO A 152 -3.64 16.25 11.72
CA PRO A 152 -2.84 17.47 11.85
C PRO A 152 -3.59 18.77 11.61
N GLY A 153 -4.70 18.75 10.87
CA GLY A 153 -5.53 19.94 10.67
C GLY A 153 -6.54 20.20 11.78
N ASP A 154 -7.06 21.42 11.76
CA ASP A 154 -8.24 21.85 12.50
C ASP A 154 -8.87 23.04 11.76
N LYS A 155 -10.11 22.86 11.31
CA LYS A 155 -10.88 23.86 10.57
C LYS A 155 -11.16 25.14 11.38
N THR A 156 -11.18 25.08 12.71
CA THR A 156 -11.34 26.28 13.57
C THR A 156 -10.14 27.23 13.48
N TRP A 157 -8.94 26.67 13.24
CA TRP A 157 -7.70 27.39 12.98
C TRP A 157 -7.47 27.69 11.49
N GLY A 158 -8.39 27.28 10.62
CA GLY A 158 -8.27 27.39 9.17
C GLY A 158 -7.33 26.36 8.54
N ALA A 159 -6.91 25.32 9.27
CA ALA A 159 -6.13 24.19 8.75
C ALA A 159 -7.09 23.07 8.29
N GLY A 160 -7.57 23.17 7.04
CA GLY A 160 -8.62 22.30 6.49
C GLY A 160 -8.20 20.85 6.18
N LEU A 161 -9.07 20.13 5.46
CA LEU A 161 -8.80 18.78 4.96
C LEU A 161 -7.56 18.77 4.05
N GLY A 162 -6.64 17.81 4.24
CA GLY A 162 -5.39 17.70 3.47
C GLY A 162 -4.38 18.83 3.67
N SER A 163 -4.56 19.71 4.67
CA SER A 163 -3.66 20.85 4.91
C SER A 163 -2.33 20.48 5.58
N GLY A 164 -2.24 19.29 6.16
CA GLY A 164 -1.16 18.84 7.02
C GLY A 164 -0.89 19.69 8.27
N GLY A 165 -1.88 20.49 8.69
CA GLY A 165 -1.75 21.46 9.78
C GLY A 165 -1.34 22.87 9.33
N ARG A 166 -1.25 23.12 8.02
CA ARG A 166 -1.05 24.46 7.47
C ARG A 166 -2.32 25.29 7.58
N THR A 167 -2.30 26.40 8.30
CA THR A 167 -3.41 27.34 8.38
C THR A 167 -3.54 28.13 7.07
N LYS A 168 -4.79 28.42 6.64
CA LYS A 168 -5.04 29.36 5.52
C LYS A 168 -4.53 30.78 5.79
N ASP A 169 -4.44 31.13 7.06
CA ASP A 169 -4.03 32.42 7.58
C ASP A 169 -2.66 32.25 8.27
N PRO A 170 -1.55 32.74 7.68
CA PRO A 170 -0.21 32.55 8.23
C PRO A 170 0.00 33.13 9.62
N GLU A 171 -0.73 34.19 10.00
CA GLU A 171 -0.60 34.83 11.32
C GLU A 171 -1.06 33.88 12.45
N LYS A 172 -1.96 32.94 12.14
CA LYS A 172 -2.45 31.91 13.06
C LYS A 172 -1.53 30.69 13.15
N GLN A 173 -0.59 30.51 12.23
CA GLN A 173 0.18 29.27 12.12
C GLN A 173 0.93 28.95 13.42
N GLU A 174 1.61 29.93 14.02
CA GLU A 174 2.42 29.68 15.22
C GLU A 174 1.58 29.48 16.50
N ALA A 175 0.37 30.06 16.55
CA ALA A 175 -0.58 29.74 17.62
C ALA A 175 -1.12 28.30 17.45
N TYR A 176 -1.45 27.90 16.21
CA TYR A 176 -1.91 26.54 15.93
C TYR A 176 -0.81 25.48 16.10
N ASN A 177 0.45 25.79 15.76
CA ASN A 177 1.62 24.94 16.02
C ASN A 177 1.67 24.55 17.51
N LYS A 178 1.49 25.52 18.41
CA LYS A 178 1.48 25.28 19.87
C LYS A 178 0.32 24.39 20.30
N VAL A 179 -0.88 24.63 19.77
CA VAL A 179 -2.06 23.79 20.02
C VAL A 179 -1.82 22.34 19.58
N PHE A 180 -1.40 22.11 18.34
CA PHE A 180 -1.18 20.76 17.83
C PHE A 180 -0.02 20.06 18.54
N ARG A 181 1.10 20.76 18.79
CA ARG A 181 2.24 20.22 19.54
C ARG A 181 1.86 19.87 20.98
N GLN A 182 1.01 20.65 21.65
CA GLN A 182 0.44 20.28 22.95
C GLN A 182 -0.42 19.01 22.82
N GLN A 183 -1.40 18.99 21.91
CA GLN A 183 -2.28 17.82 21.70
C GLN A 183 -1.46 16.54 21.45
N LEU A 184 -0.47 16.60 20.57
CA LEU A 184 0.42 15.48 20.27
C LEU A 184 1.25 15.05 21.49
N THR A 185 1.80 16.01 22.24
CA THR A 185 2.54 15.72 23.48
C THR A 185 1.67 15.03 24.52
N GLU A 186 0.43 15.50 24.72
CA GLU A 186 -0.52 14.89 25.64
C GLU A 186 -0.82 13.43 25.25
N VAL A 187 -1.12 13.19 23.97
CA VAL A 187 -1.47 11.87 23.44
C VAL A 187 -0.28 10.89 23.47
N LEU A 188 0.94 11.35 23.24
CA LEU A 188 2.12 10.47 23.22
C LEU A 188 2.78 10.27 24.60
N SER A 189 2.44 11.07 25.63
CA SER A 189 3.09 10.98 26.96
C SER A 189 2.19 10.55 28.12
N LYS A 190 0.85 10.69 28.02
CA LYS A 190 -0.09 10.37 29.12
C LYS A 190 -0.53 8.89 29.15
N TYR A 191 -0.35 8.15 28.07
CA TYR A 191 -0.90 6.80 27.87
C TYR A 191 0.22 5.75 27.67
N LYS A 192 -0.14 4.48 27.42
CA LYS A 192 0.88 3.48 27.05
C LYS A 192 1.68 3.93 25.82
N PRO A 193 2.98 3.57 25.70
CA PRO A 193 3.79 3.97 24.55
C PRO A 193 3.16 3.55 23.24
N MET A 194 2.91 4.52 22.36
CA MET A 194 2.35 4.26 21.04
C MET A 194 3.37 3.50 20.19
N LYS A 195 2.91 2.48 19.45
CA LYS A 195 3.71 1.73 18.48
C LYS A 195 3.51 2.19 17.05
N GLU A 196 2.54 3.09 16.83
CA GLU A 196 2.26 3.74 15.57
C GLU A 196 1.63 5.12 15.79
N VAL A 197 2.02 6.10 14.98
CA VAL A 197 1.45 7.45 14.98
C VAL A 197 1.01 7.81 13.56
N TRP A 198 -0.27 8.13 13.39
CA TRP A 198 -0.93 8.34 12.10
C TRP A 198 -1.27 9.82 11.87
N PHE A 199 -0.71 10.38 10.79
CA PHE A 199 -0.90 11.76 10.35
C PHE A 199 -1.53 11.81 8.95
N ASP A 200 -2.83 11.54 8.88
CA ASP A 200 -3.61 11.62 7.64
C ASP A 200 -3.51 13.02 6.98
N GLY A 201 -3.29 13.03 5.67
CA GLY A 201 -2.98 14.24 4.91
C GLY A 201 -1.60 14.83 5.17
N SER A 202 -0.65 14.03 5.71
CA SER A 202 0.70 14.45 6.13
C SER A 202 0.70 15.41 7.33
N CYS A 203 1.87 15.63 7.95
CA CYS A 203 2.06 16.66 8.98
C CYS A 203 3.22 17.57 8.57
N VAL A 204 2.97 18.88 8.44
CA VAL A 204 3.99 19.89 8.09
C VAL A 204 4.41 20.77 9.28
N ILE A 205 3.81 20.54 10.45
CA ILE A 205 4.22 21.16 11.71
C ILE A 205 5.46 20.41 12.20
N ASP A 206 6.51 21.11 12.62
CA ASP A 206 7.65 20.44 13.23
C ASP A 206 7.24 19.82 14.57
N ILE A 207 7.46 18.51 14.68
CA ILE A 207 7.13 17.63 15.79
C ILE A 207 8.29 16.66 16.09
N SER A 208 9.44 16.86 15.45
CA SER A 208 10.58 15.94 15.49
C SER A 208 11.05 15.64 16.92
N ASP A 209 11.15 16.68 17.75
CA ASP A 209 11.47 16.61 19.18
C ASP A 209 10.45 15.83 20.01
N ILE A 210 9.16 15.93 19.67
CA ILE A 210 8.07 15.18 20.35
C ILE A 210 8.13 13.71 19.96
N LEU A 211 8.38 13.40 18.69
CA LEU A 211 8.49 12.02 18.20
C LEU A 211 9.74 11.34 18.78
N GLU A 212 10.90 11.99 18.78
CA GLU A 212 12.13 11.47 19.38
C GLU A 212 11.95 11.17 20.87
N LYS A 213 11.29 12.06 21.61
CA LYS A 213 11.09 11.94 23.06
C LYS A 213 10.01 10.92 23.46
N CYS A 214 8.89 10.87 22.74
CA CYS A 214 7.69 10.17 23.18
C CYS A 214 7.30 8.96 22.30
N ALA A 215 7.83 8.85 21.08
CA ALA A 215 7.43 7.85 20.08
C ALA A 215 8.62 7.23 19.31
N SER A 216 9.82 7.19 19.90
CA SER A 216 11.05 6.64 19.27
C SER A 216 10.99 5.14 18.94
N ASP A 217 10.05 4.40 19.54
CA ASP A 217 9.73 2.99 19.23
C ASP A 217 8.42 2.84 18.44
N ALA A 218 7.86 3.93 17.90
CA ALA A 218 6.73 3.88 16.99
C ALA A 218 7.18 3.78 15.53
N VAL A 219 6.31 3.27 14.66
CA VAL A 219 6.34 3.62 13.24
C VAL A 219 5.52 4.90 13.02
N ILE A 220 5.97 5.76 12.11
CA ILE A 220 5.32 7.04 11.79
C ILE A 220 4.68 6.93 10.41
N PHE A 221 3.39 7.19 10.32
CA PHE A 221 2.63 7.19 9.06
C PHE A 221 2.35 8.62 8.60
N GLN A 222 2.92 8.94 7.43
CA GLN A 222 2.93 10.24 6.74
C GLN A 222 3.55 11.41 7.53
N GLY A 223 3.86 12.50 6.81
CA GLY A 223 4.76 13.57 7.29
C GLY A 223 6.24 13.32 6.93
N PRO A 224 7.11 14.36 6.91
CA PRO A 224 8.53 14.21 6.56
C PRO A 224 9.33 13.26 7.47
N GLN A 225 8.79 12.91 8.65
CA GLN A 225 9.33 11.95 9.61
C GLN A 225 8.78 10.52 9.43
N ALA A 226 8.01 10.26 8.36
CA ALA A 226 7.39 8.95 8.12
C ALA A 226 8.42 7.82 8.00
N THR A 227 8.08 6.67 8.58
CA THR A 227 8.86 5.42 8.49
C THR A 227 8.09 4.30 7.78
N ILE A 228 6.79 4.49 7.54
CA ILE A 228 5.95 3.59 6.74
C ILE A 228 5.17 4.41 5.72
N ARG A 229 4.69 3.78 4.64
CA ARG A 229 4.02 4.45 3.52
C ARG A 229 2.59 3.95 3.33
N TRP A 230 1.73 4.85 2.88
CA TRP A 230 0.39 4.51 2.43
C TRP A 230 0.44 3.65 1.17
N VAL A 231 -0.56 2.77 0.99
CA VAL A 231 -0.68 1.97 -0.22
C VAL A 231 -1.10 2.78 -1.45
N GLY A 232 -1.88 3.86 -1.27
CA GLY A 232 -2.40 4.66 -2.39
C GLY A 232 -3.88 4.40 -2.75
N ASN A 233 -4.58 3.56 -1.98
CA ASN A 233 -6.02 3.32 -2.13
C ASN A 233 -6.64 2.81 -0.81
N GLU A 234 -7.93 3.08 -0.61
CA GLU A 234 -8.71 2.61 0.54
C GLU A 234 -9.52 1.33 0.18
N ARG A 235 -9.03 0.51 -0.76
CA ARG A 235 -9.72 -0.72 -1.23
C ARG A 235 -9.10 -2.00 -0.69
N GLY A 236 -8.03 -1.90 0.12
CA GLY A 236 -7.39 -3.06 0.73
C GLY A 236 -6.44 -3.82 -0.19
N ILE A 237 -5.84 -3.16 -1.19
CA ILE A 237 -5.04 -3.79 -2.24
C ILE A 237 -3.65 -3.12 -2.31
N ALA A 238 -2.57 -3.89 -2.09
CA ALA A 238 -1.19 -3.45 -2.34
C ALA A 238 -0.70 -3.87 -3.72
N PRO A 239 0.16 -3.11 -4.41
CA PRO A 239 0.66 -3.48 -5.73
C PRO A 239 1.40 -4.82 -5.74
N TYR A 240 1.58 -5.40 -6.93
CA TYR A 240 2.48 -6.53 -7.14
C TYR A 240 3.35 -6.33 -8.38
N PRO A 241 4.69 -6.27 -8.27
CA PRO A 241 5.48 -6.40 -7.04
C PRO A 241 5.27 -5.28 -6.02
N ASN A 242 5.58 -5.58 -4.76
CA ASN A 242 5.54 -4.65 -3.62
C ASN A 242 6.95 -4.51 -3.04
N TRP A 243 7.53 -3.32 -3.08
CA TRP A 243 8.88 -3.07 -2.54
C TRP A 243 8.82 -2.22 -1.28
N TYR A 244 9.57 -2.63 -0.26
CA TYR A 244 9.73 -1.85 0.97
C TYR A 244 10.77 -0.74 0.86
N THR A 245 11.39 -0.59 -0.31
CA THR A 245 12.44 0.39 -0.58
C THR A 245 11.90 1.53 -1.46
N VAL A 246 12.43 2.72 -1.22
CA VAL A 246 12.04 4.00 -1.83
C VAL A 246 13.23 4.95 -1.73
N ASN A 247 13.29 6.00 -2.55
CA ASN A 247 14.34 7.01 -2.45
C ASN A 247 14.09 7.95 -1.27
N GLN A 248 15.13 8.32 -0.54
CA GLN A 248 15.01 9.19 0.63
C GLN A 248 14.42 10.57 0.29
N SER A 249 14.64 11.07 -0.94
CA SER A 249 14.01 12.29 -1.46
C SER A 249 12.49 12.21 -1.38
N ASP A 250 11.93 11.07 -1.77
CA ASP A 250 10.50 10.88 -1.95
C ASP A 250 9.84 10.73 -0.57
N MET A 251 10.50 10.03 0.36
CA MET A 251 10.07 9.97 1.77
C MET A 251 10.04 11.35 2.44
N LYS A 252 11.05 12.19 2.19
CA LYS A 252 11.14 13.55 2.76
C LYS A 252 10.04 14.50 2.30
N THR A 253 9.30 14.19 1.23
CA THR A 253 8.08 14.93 0.85
C THR A 253 6.97 14.79 1.90
N GLY A 254 6.98 13.71 2.68
CA GLY A 254 5.95 13.35 3.65
C GLY A 254 4.65 12.80 3.05
N THR A 255 4.58 12.63 1.72
CA THR A 255 3.40 12.13 0.99
C THR A 255 3.70 10.88 0.15
N SER A 256 4.80 10.18 0.43
CA SER A 256 5.19 8.98 -0.32
C SER A 256 4.22 7.81 -0.08
N HIS A 257 3.84 7.14 -1.17
CA HIS A 257 2.96 5.96 -1.20
C HIS A 257 3.54 4.87 -2.11
N ALA A 258 2.85 3.73 -2.27
CA ALA A 258 3.40 2.54 -2.93
C ALA A 258 3.87 2.75 -4.39
N LEU A 259 3.34 3.73 -5.14
CA LEU A 259 3.84 4.11 -6.48
C LEU A 259 5.30 4.59 -6.50
N HIS A 260 5.80 5.12 -5.38
CA HIS A 260 7.19 5.57 -5.21
C HIS A 260 8.14 4.41 -4.87
N SER A 261 7.65 3.17 -4.84
CA SER A 261 8.46 2.01 -4.48
C SER A 261 9.51 1.72 -5.56
N ASP A 262 10.77 1.89 -5.19
CA ASP A 262 11.92 1.57 -6.04
C ASP A 262 12.62 0.35 -5.45
N PRO A 263 12.75 -0.80 -6.16
CA PRO A 263 13.51 -1.93 -5.67
C PRO A 263 14.96 -1.57 -5.28
N ASN A 264 15.56 -0.55 -5.90
CA ASN A 264 16.92 -0.08 -5.64
C ASN A 264 16.99 1.14 -4.70
N GLY A 265 15.86 1.62 -4.17
CA GLY A 265 15.81 2.76 -3.27
C GLY A 265 16.65 2.57 -2.01
N ASP A 266 17.18 3.66 -1.47
CA ASP A 266 18.12 3.69 -0.35
C ASP A 266 17.45 3.61 1.03
N THR A 267 16.15 3.84 1.11
CA THR A 267 15.39 3.99 2.36
C THR A 267 14.39 2.85 2.52
N TYR A 268 14.42 2.18 3.67
CA TYR A 268 13.43 1.18 4.04
C TYR A 268 12.17 1.85 4.61
N ALA A 269 11.08 1.82 3.86
CA ALA A 269 9.75 2.27 4.27
C ALA A 269 8.67 1.33 3.68
N PRO A 270 8.20 0.32 4.45
CA PRO A 270 7.24 -0.66 3.99
C PRO A 270 5.83 -0.05 3.83
N VAL A 271 4.97 -0.78 3.12
CA VAL A 271 3.62 -0.32 2.76
C VAL A 271 2.57 -0.84 3.75
N GLU A 272 1.72 0.08 4.21
CA GLU A 272 0.50 -0.21 4.97
C GLU A 272 -0.72 -0.17 4.06
N VAL A 273 -1.64 -1.11 4.28
CA VAL A 273 -2.89 -1.25 3.52
C VAL A 273 -4.06 -1.03 4.46
N ASP A 274 -4.60 0.17 4.46
CA ASP A 274 -5.80 0.55 5.18
C ASP A 274 -7.06 0.24 4.35
N VAL A 275 -8.13 -0.19 5.02
CA VAL A 275 -9.40 -0.49 4.34
C VAL A 275 -10.64 -0.35 5.26
N PRO A 276 -11.72 0.28 4.79
CA PRO A 276 -13.01 0.29 5.46
C PRO A 276 -13.65 -1.11 5.47
N PHE A 277 -14.24 -1.49 6.61
CA PHE A 277 -14.97 -2.75 6.75
C PHE A 277 -16.41 -2.70 6.26
N LEU A 278 -16.98 -1.49 6.17
CA LEU A 278 -18.26 -1.20 5.54
C LEU A 278 -17.97 -0.72 4.12
N MET A 279 -17.99 -1.61 3.14
CA MET A 279 -17.62 -1.32 1.75
C MET A 279 -18.47 -2.10 0.74
N THR A 280 -18.92 -1.38 -0.28
CA THR A 280 -19.52 -1.90 -1.51
C THR A 280 -18.63 -1.54 -2.71
N PRO A 281 -18.90 -2.09 -3.91
CA PRO A 281 -18.20 -1.65 -5.12
C PRO A 281 -18.33 -0.14 -5.40
N LYS A 282 -19.44 0.50 -4.98
CA LYS A 282 -19.74 1.91 -5.30
C LYS A 282 -19.27 2.91 -4.23
N THR A 283 -19.27 2.52 -2.96
CA THR A 283 -19.02 3.42 -1.82
C THR A 283 -18.65 2.62 -0.56
N TYR A 284 -18.08 3.29 0.42
CA TYR A 284 -17.63 2.72 1.68
C TYR A 284 -17.79 3.74 2.82
N LYS A 285 -17.64 3.28 4.06
CA LYS A 285 -17.72 4.12 5.27
C LYS A 285 -16.64 3.75 6.28
N TRP A 286 -15.90 4.75 6.72
CA TRP A 286 -14.98 4.67 7.85
C TRP A 286 -15.74 4.73 9.17
N PHE A 287 -16.86 5.43 9.26
CA PHE A 287 -17.69 5.48 10.48
C PHE A 287 -18.93 4.60 10.39
N TRP A 288 -19.40 4.11 11.55
CA TRP A 288 -20.72 3.45 11.64
C TRP A 288 -21.83 4.43 11.25
N ALA A 289 -22.86 3.92 10.57
CA ALA A 289 -24.13 4.62 10.37
C ALA A 289 -25.30 3.61 10.45
N PRO A 290 -26.54 4.05 10.73
CA PRO A 290 -27.70 3.18 10.67
C PRO A 290 -27.88 2.54 9.30
N ASN A 291 -28.33 1.28 9.27
CA ASN A 291 -28.64 0.52 8.05
C ASN A 291 -27.45 0.32 7.08
N THR A 292 -26.24 0.06 7.61
CA THR A 292 -25.05 -0.26 6.80
C THR A 292 -24.57 -1.71 6.94
N ASP A 293 -25.31 -2.56 7.63
CA ASP A 293 -24.96 -3.98 7.84
C ASP A 293 -24.86 -4.79 6.53
N ASP A 294 -25.53 -4.33 5.47
CA ASP A 294 -25.44 -4.88 4.11
C ASP A 294 -24.13 -4.51 3.40
N MET A 295 -23.43 -3.46 3.87
CA MET A 295 -22.10 -3.06 3.41
C MET A 295 -20.96 -3.87 4.07
N ILE A 296 -21.24 -4.76 5.03
CA ILE A 296 -20.19 -5.51 5.73
C ILE A 296 -19.50 -6.47 4.74
N LEU A 297 -18.20 -6.24 4.49
CA LEU A 297 -17.36 -7.04 3.57
C LEU A 297 -17.53 -8.54 3.77
N SER A 298 -17.81 -9.27 2.68
CA SER A 298 -18.05 -10.71 2.74
C SER A 298 -16.77 -11.50 3.04
N ILE A 299 -16.89 -12.77 3.43
CA ILE A 299 -15.73 -13.63 3.66
C ILE A 299 -14.87 -13.81 2.39
N PRO A 300 -15.43 -13.99 1.18
CA PRO A 300 -14.68 -13.88 -0.06
C PRO A 300 -13.90 -12.56 -0.20
N ASP A 301 -14.52 -11.41 0.07
CA ASP A 301 -13.86 -10.10 -0.09
C ASP A 301 -12.73 -9.91 0.93
N LEU A 302 -12.96 -10.24 2.20
CA LEU A 302 -11.94 -10.17 3.26
C LEU A 302 -10.76 -11.11 2.98
N MET A 303 -11.01 -12.29 2.40
CA MET A 303 -9.96 -13.21 1.99
C MET A 303 -9.17 -12.71 0.76
N ASP A 304 -9.83 -12.04 -0.18
CA ASP A 304 -9.19 -11.42 -1.34
C ASP A 304 -8.33 -10.23 -0.93
N ILE A 305 -8.85 -9.34 -0.07
CA ILE A 305 -8.12 -8.26 0.60
C ILE A 305 -6.90 -8.80 1.35
N TYR A 306 -7.05 -9.86 2.15
CA TYR A 306 -5.91 -10.48 2.86
C TYR A 306 -4.84 -10.98 1.89
N ASN A 307 -5.23 -11.69 0.82
CA ASN A 307 -4.29 -12.16 -0.21
C ASN A 307 -3.65 -11.01 -1.00
N LYS A 308 -4.31 -9.85 -1.10
CA LYS A 308 -3.85 -8.63 -1.77
C LYS A 308 -3.14 -7.62 -0.85
N SER A 309 -3.08 -7.87 0.46
CA SER A 309 -2.36 -7.05 1.44
C SER A 309 -1.24 -7.87 2.09
N VAL A 310 -1.58 -8.67 3.09
CA VAL A 310 -0.67 -9.61 3.78
C VAL A 310 -0.06 -10.63 2.80
N GLY A 311 -0.83 -11.11 1.81
CA GLY A 311 -0.34 -11.98 0.75
C GLY A 311 0.52 -11.32 -0.32
N ARG A 312 0.66 -9.99 -0.26
CA ARG A 312 1.61 -9.17 -1.04
C ARG A 312 2.66 -8.50 -0.13
N GLY A 313 2.76 -8.90 1.13
CA GLY A 313 3.80 -8.48 2.07
C GLY A 313 3.55 -7.16 2.78
N SER A 314 2.35 -6.59 2.71
CA SER A 314 1.97 -5.40 3.47
C SER A 314 1.30 -5.75 4.81
N VAL A 315 1.26 -4.81 5.74
CA VAL A 315 0.37 -4.90 6.91
C VAL A 315 -1.04 -4.49 6.51
N LEU A 316 -2.05 -5.21 6.98
CA LEU A 316 -3.47 -4.92 6.79
C LEU A 316 -4.03 -4.19 8.02
N LEU A 317 -4.43 -2.93 7.82
CA LEU A 317 -5.12 -2.07 8.77
C LEU A 317 -6.63 -2.08 8.46
N LEU A 318 -7.34 -3.06 9.02
CA LEU A 318 -8.78 -3.26 8.78
C LEU A 318 -9.60 -2.47 9.81
N ASN A 319 -10.48 -1.60 9.34
CA ASN A 319 -11.25 -0.69 10.19
C ASN A 319 -12.40 -1.35 10.95
N ALA A 320 -12.56 -1.02 12.23
CA ALA A 320 -13.73 -1.35 13.03
C ALA A 320 -14.54 -0.10 13.37
N THR A 321 -15.87 -0.27 13.38
CA THR A 321 -16.84 0.82 13.46
C THR A 321 -17.76 0.65 14.68
N PRO A 322 -17.40 1.22 15.84
CA PRO A 322 -18.31 1.31 16.98
C PRO A 322 -19.54 2.15 16.66
N ASP A 323 -20.72 1.70 17.11
CA ASP A 323 -21.99 2.41 17.00
C ASP A 323 -22.12 3.52 18.06
N THR A 324 -23.24 4.26 18.01
CA THR A 324 -23.53 5.36 18.96
C THR A 324 -23.64 4.93 20.42
N THR A 325 -23.74 3.63 20.73
CA THR A 325 -23.68 3.12 22.11
C THR A 325 -22.24 3.00 22.63
N GLY A 326 -21.24 3.04 21.73
CA GLY A 326 -19.82 2.83 22.02
C GLY A 326 -19.37 1.36 21.93
N LEU A 327 -20.14 0.51 21.24
CA LEU A 327 -19.83 -0.91 21.02
C LEU A 327 -19.67 -1.19 19.53
N ILE A 328 -18.78 -2.11 19.16
CA ILE A 328 -18.75 -2.66 17.79
C ILE A 328 -19.98 -3.57 17.63
N PRO A 329 -20.86 -3.35 16.61
CA PRO A 329 -22.09 -4.13 16.43
C PRO A 329 -21.85 -5.65 16.33
N GLN A 330 -22.80 -6.45 16.83
CA GLN A 330 -22.65 -7.91 16.89
C GLN A 330 -22.53 -8.57 15.50
N SER A 331 -23.15 -7.99 14.47
CA SER A 331 -22.98 -8.37 13.07
C SER A 331 -21.52 -8.21 12.61
N HIS A 332 -20.86 -7.13 13.02
CA HIS A 332 -19.45 -6.86 12.72
C HIS A 332 -18.55 -7.86 13.45
N VAL A 333 -18.76 -8.07 14.77
CA VAL A 333 -18.02 -9.04 15.59
C VAL A 333 -18.11 -10.46 15.01
N LYS A 334 -19.31 -10.86 14.57
CA LYS A 334 -19.54 -12.15 13.91
C LYS A 334 -18.68 -12.29 12.66
N ARG A 335 -18.68 -11.29 11.76
CA ARG A 335 -17.90 -11.34 10.52
C ARG A 335 -16.39 -11.39 10.76
N TYR A 336 -15.87 -10.65 11.74
CA TYR A 336 -14.46 -10.76 12.15
C TYR A 336 -14.09 -12.18 12.61
N THR A 337 -14.96 -12.82 13.39
CA THR A 337 -14.76 -14.21 13.86
C THR A 337 -14.84 -15.22 12.72
N GLU A 338 -15.77 -15.01 11.77
CA GLU A 338 -15.88 -15.82 10.54
C GLU A 338 -14.63 -15.69 9.64
N PHE A 339 -14.03 -14.49 9.59
CA PHE A 339 -12.81 -14.23 8.81
C PHE A 339 -11.58 -14.93 9.38
N ASP A 340 -11.37 -14.90 10.71
CA ASP A 340 -10.28 -15.66 11.33
C ASP A 340 -10.45 -17.17 11.15
N LYS A 341 -11.69 -17.66 11.24
CA LYS A 341 -12.01 -19.05 10.95
C LYS A 341 -11.64 -19.42 9.50
N ALA A 342 -11.91 -18.56 8.53
CA ALA A 342 -11.53 -18.77 7.13
C ALA A 342 -9.99 -18.75 6.94
N LEU A 343 -9.28 -17.81 7.56
CA LEU A 343 -7.81 -17.75 7.55
C LEU A 343 -7.19 -19.02 8.14
N ASN A 344 -7.64 -19.45 9.32
CA ASN A 344 -7.18 -20.68 9.97
C ASN A 344 -7.48 -21.92 9.13
N GLN A 345 -8.66 -22.00 8.51
CA GLN A 345 -9.02 -23.12 7.62
C GLN A 345 -8.10 -23.24 6.40
N ARG A 346 -7.59 -22.12 5.86
CA ARG A 346 -6.67 -22.13 4.71
C ARG A 346 -5.20 -22.36 5.12
N PHE A 347 -4.74 -21.68 6.18
CA PHE A 347 -3.31 -21.47 6.40
C PHE A 347 -2.74 -22.07 7.72
N SER A 348 -3.57 -22.63 8.61
CA SER A 348 -3.07 -23.18 9.89
C SER A 348 -2.32 -24.52 9.77
N LYS A 349 -2.50 -25.24 8.66
CA LYS A 349 -1.96 -26.61 8.46
C LYS A 349 -1.35 -26.76 7.07
N PRO A 350 -0.05 -26.45 6.89
CA PRO A 350 0.65 -26.75 5.66
C PRO A 350 0.74 -28.27 5.43
N VAL A 351 0.80 -28.67 4.16
CA VAL A 351 1.11 -30.03 3.71
C VAL A 351 2.55 -30.40 4.09
N ALA A 352 3.47 -29.44 3.89
CA ALA A 352 4.87 -29.50 4.27
C ALA A 352 5.45 -28.07 4.26
N SER A 353 6.53 -27.87 5.00
CA SER A 353 7.22 -26.59 5.13
C SER A 353 8.73 -26.79 5.12
N SER A 354 9.47 -25.77 4.68
CA SER A 354 10.93 -25.70 4.72
C SER A 354 11.39 -24.24 4.92
N SER A 355 12.66 -24.07 5.23
CA SER A 355 13.34 -22.78 5.40
C SER A 355 14.81 -22.96 5.05
N GLY A 356 15.50 -21.90 4.62
CA GLY A 356 16.91 -22.01 4.24
C GLY A 356 17.44 -20.78 3.52
N GLU A 357 18.74 -20.81 3.23
CA GLU A 357 19.48 -19.77 2.54
C GLU A 357 19.89 -20.23 1.13
N GLY A 358 19.94 -19.27 0.20
CA GLY A 358 20.38 -19.49 -1.18
C GLY A 358 19.24 -19.56 -2.20
N ASN A 359 19.58 -19.96 -3.43
CA ASN A 359 18.70 -19.77 -4.58
C ASN A 359 17.73 -20.94 -4.85
N VAL A 360 17.80 -22.04 -4.11
CA VAL A 360 16.93 -23.21 -4.30
C VAL A 360 16.53 -23.80 -2.95
N LEU A 361 15.21 -23.92 -2.71
CA LEU A 361 14.65 -24.71 -1.61
C LEU A 361 13.74 -25.79 -2.19
N GLU A 362 14.02 -27.07 -1.90
CA GLU A 362 13.21 -28.21 -2.34
C GLU A 362 12.49 -28.86 -1.14
N ILE A 363 11.23 -29.24 -1.35
CA ILE A 363 10.39 -29.97 -0.40
C ILE A 363 10.00 -31.30 -1.04
N GLY A 364 10.51 -32.39 -0.48
CA GLY A 364 10.10 -33.75 -0.83
C GLY A 364 8.85 -34.19 -0.07
N LEU A 365 7.90 -34.82 -0.77
CA LEU A 365 6.66 -35.34 -0.19
C LEU A 365 6.67 -36.88 -0.19
N LYS A 366 6.16 -37.49 0.88
CA LYS A 366 6.13 -38.96 1.05
C LYS A 366 5.27 -39.71 0.02
N LYS A 367 4.42 -39.00 -0.72
CA LYS A 367 3.52 -39.50 -1.77
C LYS A 367 3.16 -38.35 -2.71
N MET A 368 2.45 -38.65 -3.80
CA MET A 368 1.77 -37.61 -4.59
C MET A 368 0.69 -36.94 -3.74
N VAL A 369 0.72 -35.61 -3.64
CA VAL A 369 -0.27 -34.80 -2.90
C VAL A 369 -0.77 -33.66 -3.80
N PRO A 370 -2.07 -33.32 -3.77
CA PRO A 370 -2.57 -32.09 -4.37
C PRO A 370 -2.02 -30.86 -3.65
N VAL A 371 -1.47 -29.91 -4.41
CA VAL A 371 -1.03 -28.60 -3.92
C VAL A 371 -1.64 -27.53 -4.81
N ASN A 372 -2.15 -26.44 -4.23
CA ASN A 372 -2.78 -25.35 -4.96
C ASN A 372 -2.49 -23.95 -4.38
N CYS A 373 -1.67 -23.88 -3.34
CA CYS A 373 -1.18 -22.64 -2.78
C CYS A 373 0.21 -22.84 -2.18
N VAL A 374 1.06 -21.81 -2.24
CA VAL A 374 2.26 -21.72 -1.40
C VAL A 374 2.32 -20.41 -0.64
N VAL A 375 3.02 -20.42 0.49
CA VAL A 375 3.40 -19.23 1.26
C VAL A 375 4.92 -19.16 1.31
N ILE A 376 5.48 -17.99 0.96
CA ILE A 376 6.92 -17.72 0.99
C ILE A 376 7.16 -16.50 1.90
N GLN A 377 8.16 -16.52 2.77
CA GLN A 377 8.53 -15.40 3.63
C GLN A 377 10.06 -15.26 3.68
N GLU A 378 10.57 -14.07 3.40
CA GLU A 378 11.98 -13.72 3.58
C GLU A 378 12.30 -13.42 5.04
N ASP A 379 13.58 -13.49 5.41
CA ASP A 379 14.07 -12.83 6.62
C ASP A 379 14.17 -11.32 6.42
N ILE A 380 13.04 -10.61 6.58
CA ILE A 380 12.98 -9.15 6.43
C ILE A 380 13.89 -8.39 7.39
N ALA A 381 14.38 -8.98 8.49
CA ALA A 381 15.39 -8.34 9.35
C ALA A 381 16.74 -8.16 8.62
N GLN A 382 16.92 -8.89 7.52
CA GLN A 382 18.06 -8.84 6.61
C GLN A 382 17.75 -8.10 5.28
N GLY A 383 16.65 -7.35 5.25
CA GLY A 383 16.15 -6.60 4.10
C GLY A 383 15.32 -7.45 3.14
N GLN A 384 14.74 -6.80 2.12
CA GLN A 384 13.99 -7.48 1.04
C GLN A 384 14.97 -7.83 -0.09
N ARG A 385 15.23 -9.12 -0.32
CA ARG A 385 16.33 -9.58 -1.17
C ARG A 385 15.85 -10.16 -2.50
N VAL A 386 14.74 -10.91 -2.52
CA VAL A 386 14.20 -11.58 -3.71
C VAL A 386 13.61 -10.58 -4.70
N ARG A 387 14.06 -10.66 -5.96
CA ARG A 387 13.52 -9.87 -7.10
C ARG A 387 12.62 -10.68 -8.02
N SER A 388 12.94 -11.95 -8.21
CA SER A 388 12.14 -12.89 -9.01
C SER A 388 12.35 -14.33 -8.57
N PHE A 389 11.31 -15.15 -8.73
CA PHE A 389 11.32 -16.56 -8.38
C PHE A 389 10.41 -17.39 -9.29
N VAL A 390 10.67 -18.70 -9.30
CA VAL A 390 9.85 -19.72 -9.97
C VAL A 390 9.51 -20.81 -8.95
N ILE A 391 8.24 -21.22 -8.92
CA ILE A 391 7.77 -22.39 -8.19
C ILE A 391 7.58 -23.52 -9.20
N GLU A 392 8.23 -24.66 -8.96
CA GLU A 392 8.22 -25.82 -9.85
C GLU A 392 7.74 -27.06 -9.09
N GLY A 393 6.93 -27.90 -9.74
CA GLY A 393 6.42 -29.15 -9.20
C GLY A 393 7.00 -30.36 -9.95
N PHE A 394 7.40 -31.39 -9.20
CA PHE A 394 7.85 -32.66 -9.77
C PHE A 394 6.68 -33.62 -9.89
N SER A 395 6.35 -34.02 -11.12
CA SER A 395 5.23 -34.93 -11.43
C SER A 395 5.51 -35.67 -12.74
N GLY A 396 5.25 -36.98 -12.77
CA GLY A 396 5.51 -37.81 -13.96
C GLY A 396 6.99 -37.82 -14.40
N GLY A 397 7.92 -37.86 -13.43
CA GLY A 397 9.37 -37.94 -13.70
C GLY A 397 10.06 -36.64 -14.08
N GLN A 398 9.35 -35.52 -14.17
CA GLN A 398 9.86 -34.23 -14.65
C GLN A 398 9.45 -33.06 -13.75
N TRP A 399 10.27 -32.01 -13.74
CA TRP A 399 9.90 -30.71 -13.17
C TRP A 399 9.05 -29.91 -14.16
N LYS A 400 8.01 -29.23 -13.66
CA LYS A 400 7.19 -28.30 -14.44
C LYS A 400 6.99 -27.00 -13.65
N THR A 401 7.12 -25.86 -14.32
CA THR A 401 6.74 -24.56 -13.75
C THR A 401 5.26 -24.58 -13.37
N ILE A 402 4.98 -24.24 -12.11
CA ILE A 402 3.62 -24.02 -11.59
C ILE A 402 3.28 -22.53 -11.68
N LYS A 403 4.22 -21.68 -11.26
CA LYS A 403 4.01 -20.25 -11.09
C LYS A 403 5.35 -19.49 -11.13
N GLU A 404 5.33 -18.29 -11.69
CA GLU A 404 6.43 -17.33 -11.62
C GLU A 404 5.98 -16.10 -10.83
N GLY A 405 6.93 -15.43 -10.17
CA GLY A 405 6.67 -14.27 -9.32
C GLY A 405 7.89 -13.35 -9.15
N SER A 406 7.66 -12.24 -8.46
CA SER A 406 8.64 -11.17 -8.22
C SER A 406 8.93 -10.99 -6.72
N SER A 407 8.67 -9.83 -6.13
CA SER A 407 8.87 -9.53 -4.70
C SER A 407 8.27 -10.58 -3.76
N VAL A 408 8.98 -10.95 -2.69
CA VAL A 408 8.47 -11.82 -1.61
C VAL A 408 8.22 -11.03 -0.32
N GLY A 409 9.27 -10.46 0.26
CA GLY A 409 9.18 -9.69 1.51
C GLY A 409 8.71 -10.51 2.72
N SER A 410 7.96 -9.86 3.61
CA SER A 410 7.45 -10.41 4.88
C SER A 410 6.55 -11.63 4.65
N LYS A 411 5.72 -11.59 3.59
CA LYS A 411 4.92 -12.72 3.13
C LYS A 411 4.43 -12.57 1.69
N ARG A 412 4.57 -13.65 0.92
CA ARG A 412 3.95 -13.85 -0.38
C ARG A 412 3.04 -15.06 -0.34
N ILE A 413 1.77 -14.88 -0.75
CA ILE A 413 0.81 -15.96 -0.96
C ILE A 413 0.60 -16.10 -2.47
N GLU A 414 0.82 -17.30 -3.01
CA GLU A 414 0.54 -17.63 -4.41
C GLU A 414 -0.50 -18.76 -4.46
N GLU A 415 -1.71 -18.47 -4.96
CA GLU A 415 -2.73 -19.48 -5.28
C GLU A 415 -2.67 -19.83 -6.78
N PHE A 416 -2.88 -21.10 -7.12
CA PHE A 416 -2.81 -21.63 -8.50
C PHE A 416 -3.75 -22.85 -8.68
N PRO A 417 -4.01 -23.33 -9.92
CA PRO A 417 -4.79 -24.55 -10.14
C PRO A 417 -4.15 -25.76 -9.45
N THR A 418 -4.96 -26.66 -8.91
CA THR A 418 -4.45 -27.82 -8.15
C THR A 418 -3.58 -28.74 -9.00
N VAL A 419 -2.34 -28.95 -8.56
CA VAL A 419 -1.38 -29.88 -9.17
C VAL A 419 -1.07 -31.03 -8.22
N ASN A 420 -1.03 -32.26 -8.76
CA ASN A 420 -0.56 -33.42 -8.00
C ASN A 420 0.95 -33.58 -8.19
N VAL A 421 1.70 -33.50 -7.09
CA VAL A 421 3.17 -33.43 -7.07
C VAL A 421 3.75 -34.33 -5.99
N SER A 422 4.95 -34.87 -6.21
CA SER A 422 5.73 -35.58 -5.17
C SER A 422 6.87 -34.73 -4.60
N ARG A 423 7.26 -33.66 -5.30
CA ARG A 423 8.24 -32.67 -4.81
C ARG A 423 7.86 -31.29 -5.32
N VAL A 424 8.18 -30.25 -4.57
CA VAL A 424 8.04 -28.84 -5.01
C VAL A 424 9.35 -28.13 -4.71
N ARG A 425 9.84 -27.29 -5.62
CA ARG A 425 10.97 -26.39 -5.36
C ARG A 425 10.59 -24.94 -5.60
N LEU A 426 11.09 -24.08 -4.72
CA LEU A 426 11.22 -22.65 -4.93
C LEU A 426 12.62 -22.39 -5.49
N ARG A 427 12.71 -21.70 -6.61
CA ARG A 427 13.97 -21.29 -7.23
C ARG A 427 13.99 -19.77 -7.41
N ILE A 428 14.89 -19.10 -6.71
CA ILE A 428 15.09 -17.67 -6.84
C ILE A 428 15.89 -17.41 -8.12
N THR A 429 15.32 -16.61 -9.03
CA THR A 429 15.90 -16.31 -10.35
C THR A 429 16.52 -14.92 -10.42
N GLY A 430 16.24 -14.06 -9.45
CA GLY A 430 16.91 -12.78 -9.25
C GLY A 430 16.84 -12.36 -7.80
N ALA A 431 17.94 -11.84 -7.26
CA ALA A 431 18.04 -11.31 -5.91
C ALA A 431 19.12 -10.22 -5.84
N VAL A 432 19.00 -9.27 -4.90
CA VAL A 432 20.04 -8.23 -4.64
C VAL A 432 21.12 -8.71 -3.66
N ALA A 433 20.82 -9.73 -2.85
CA ALA A 433 21.75 -10.42 -1.97
C ALA A 433 21.29 -11.89 -1.79
N THR A 434 22.10 -12.74 -1.14
CA THR A 434 21.74 -14.15 -0.90
C THR A 434 20.35 -14.27 -0.25
N PRO A 435 19.37 -14.93 -0.88
CA PRO A 435 18.03 -15.04 -0.32
C PRO A 435 18.05 -15.83 0.99
N VAL A 436 17.34 -15.34 2.01
CA VAL A 436 17.12 -16.07 3.27
C VAL A 436 15.62 -16.24 3.44
N ILE A 437 15.14 -17.47 3.28
CA ILE A 437 13.73 -17.81 3.29
C ILE A 437 13.39 -18.41 4.66
N LYS A 438 12.70 -17.64 5.51
CA LYS A 438 12.21 -18.06 6.83
C LYS A 438 11.10 -19.09 6.76
N ASN A 439 10.29 -19.04 5.70
CA ASN A 439 9.19 -19.98 5.51
C ASN A 439 8.94 -20.19 4.01
N PHE A 440 8.96 -21.43 3.57
CA PHE A 440 8.38 -21.90 2.32
C PHE A 440 7.42 -23.05 2.66
N SER A 441 6.11 -22.79 2.57
CA SER A 441 5.06 -23.73 2.96
C SER A 441 4.11 -24.05 1.81
N LEU A 442 3.75 -25.32 1.69
CA LEU A 442 2.82 -25.84 0.68
C LEU A 442 1.43 -26.07 1.28
N PHE A 443 0.38 -25.72 0.55
CA PHE A 443 -1.02 -25.88 1.02
C PHE A 443 -1.91 -26.57 -0.02
N SER A 444 -2.90 -27.30 0.50
CA SER A 444 -3.96 -27.95 -0.27
C SER A 444 -5.30 -27.40 0.18
N ILE A 445 -5.61 -26.17 -0.25
CA ILE A 445 -6.80 -25.43 0.16
C ILE A 445 -8.03 -26.03 -0.52
N LYS A 446 -9.01 -26.47 0.27
CA LYS A 446 -10.34 -26.80 -0.27
C LYS A 446 -11.04 -25.51 -0.67
N LYS A 447 -11.27 -25.31 -1.97
CA LYS A 447 -12.17 -24.26 -2.44
C LYS A 447 -13.61 -24.66 -2.06
N PRO A 448 -14.44 -23.74 -1.53
CA PRO A 448 -15.87 -23.96 -1.43
C PRO A 448 -16.45 -24.30 -2.82
N GLU A 449 -17.54 -25.07 -2.86
CA GLU A 449 -18.35 -25.17 -4.07
C GLU A 449 -18.85 -23.77 -4.42
N GLN A 450 -18.56 -23.32 -5.63
CA GLN A 450 -18.97 -21.99 -6.09
C GLN A 450 -20.42 -22.07 -6.56
N ASP A 451 -21.34 -21.44 -5.80
CA ASP A 451 -22.51 -20.86 -6.43
C ASP A 451 -22.03 -19.88 -7.51
N GLY A 452 -22.55 -20.04 -8.73
CA GLY A 452 -21.95 -19.56 -9.99
C GLY A 452 -21.96 -18.05 -10.23
N LYS A 453 -21.55 -17.24 -9.26
CA LYS A 453 -21.26 -15.80 -9.42
C LYS A 453 -19.77 -15.54 -9.33
N SER A 454 -19.07 -15.87 -10.41
CA SER A 454 -17.79 -15.26 -10.74
C SER A 454 -17.98 -13.75 -10.92
N THR A 455 -17.68 -12.96 -9.89
CA THR A 455 -17.46 -11.51 -10.03
C THR A 455 -16.08 -11.26 -10.64
N SER A 456 -15.89 -11.77 -11.87
CA SER A 456 -14.86 -11.28 -12.77
C SER A 456 -15.26 -9.86 -13.20
N THR A 457 -14.88 -8.85 -12.42
CA THR A 457 -14.96 -7.45 -12.84
C THR A 457 -14.16 -7.30 -14.12
N GLU A 458 -14.84 -6.90 -15.19
CA GLU A 458 -14.35 -7.01 -16.56
C GLU A 458 -13.14 -6.09 -16.81
N ASN A 459 -12.01 -6.70 -17.18
CA ASN A 459 -10.82 -6.00 -17.70
C ASN A 459 -10.88 -5.86 -19.24
N SER A 460 -12.07 -5.60 -19.77
CA SER A 460 -12.31 -5.26 -21.17
C SER A 460 -11.87 -3.82 -21.48
N PHE A 461 -11.50 -3.56 -22.73
CA PHE A 461 -11.31 -2.19 -23.21
C PHE A 461 -12.69 -1.55 -23.42
N VAL A 462 -12.86 -0.33 -22.92
CA VAL A 462 -14.02 0.51 -23.21
C VAL A 462 -13.64 1.45 -24.35
N ASN A 463 -14.32 1.33 -25.49
CA ASN A 463 -14.11 2.26 -26.59
C ASN A 463 -14.73 3.63 -26.25
N LEU A 464 -13.92 4.68 -26.34
CA LEU A 464 -14.27 6.08 -26.10
C LEU A 464 -14.49 6.85 -27.41
N GLY A 465 -14.42 6.17 -28.56
CA GLY A 465 -14.52 6.74 -29.89
C GLY A 465 -13.40 6.26 -30.82
N GLY A 466 -13.17 7.01 -31.89
CA GLY A 466 -12.13 6.74 -32.87
C GLY A 466 -11.85 7.95 -33.75
N TRP A 467 -10.95 7.78 -34.70
CA TRP A 467 -10.59 8.80 -35.68
C TRP A 467 -10.48 8.20 -37.08
N ASP A 468 -10.61 9.08 -38.06
CA ASP A 468 -10.31 8.83 -39.47
C ASP A 468 -9.38 9.92 -40.04
N HIS A 469 -9.10 9.83 -41.35
CA HIS A 469 -8.27 10.77 -42.10
C HIS A 469 -8.81 12.22 -42.15
N ARG A 470 -9.98 12.52 -41.57
CA ARG A 470 -10.59 13.87 -41.53
C ARG A 470 -10.77 14.40 -40.11
N THR A 471 -10.60 13.55 -39.10
CA THR A 471 -10.85 13.87 -37.68
C THR A 471 -9.80 14.86 -37.12
N PHE A 472 -8.56 14.74 -37.56
CA PHE A 472 -7.44 15.61 -37.14
C PHE A 472 -6.71 16.20 -38.35
N THR A 473 -6.21 17.43 -38.20
CA THR A 473 -5.47 18.14 -39.24
C THR A 473 -3.95 18.04 -39.03
N ALA A 474 -3.16 18.50 -40.01
CA ALA A 474 -1.70 18.57 -39.88
C ALA A 474 -1.23 19.70 -38.93
N ASN A 475 -2.13 20.59 -38.54
CA ASN A 475 -1.89 21.63 -37.55
C ASN A 475 -2.16 21.09 -36.14
N TRP A 476 -1.41 21.58 -35.16
CA TRP A 476 -1.69 21.28 -33.75
C TRP A 476 -3.06 21.86 -33.36
N GLN A 477 -3.90 21.00 -32.80
CA GLN A 477 -5.22 21.34 -32.29
C GLN A 477 -5.40 20.79 -30.87
N ASP A 478 -6.17 21.50 -30.05
CA ASP A 478 -6.50 21.04 -28.70
C ASP A 478 -7.50 19.88 -28.77
N PHE A 479 -7.28 18.85 -27.95
CA PHE A 479 -8.18 17.72 -27.79
C PHE A 479 -8.45 17.48 -26.31
N SER A 480 -9.71 17.22 -25.98
CA SER A 480 -10.16 16.90 -24.62
C SER A 480 -11.09 15.70 -24.62
N LEU A 481 -10.96 14.86 -23.60
CA LEU A 481 -11.78 13.66 -23.41
C LEU A 481 -12.24 13.59 -21.95
N ASP A 482 -13.55 13.52 -21.74
CA ASP A 482 -14.14 13.36 -20.41
C ASP A 482 -14.04 11.90 -19.98
N LEU A 483 -13.19 11.65 -18.98
CA LEU A 483 -12.94 10.32 -18.42
C LEU A 483 -13.77 10.05 -17.16
N THR A 484 -14.48 11.06 -16.66
CA THR A 484 -15.28 11.01 -15.42
C THR A 484 -16.25 9.80 -15.39
N PRO A 485 -17.05 9.50 -16.44
CA PRO A 485 -17.98 8.36 -16.42
C PRO A 485 -17.30 7.00 -16.24
N TYR A 486 -16.02 6.89 -16.60
CA TYR A 486 -15.26 5.65 -16.60
C TYR A 486 -14.40 5.48 -15.35
N MET A 487 -14.10 6.58 -14.65
CA MET A 487 -13.23 6.66 -13.46
C MET A 487 -13.99 6.94 -12.15
N ILE A 488 -15.27 7.35 -12.20
CA ILE A 488 -16.15 7.43 -11.01
C ILE A 488 -16.09 6.13 -10.20
N ASN A 489 -15.90 6.27 -8.88
CA ASN A 489 -15.74 5.20 -7.88
C ASN A 489 -14.58 4.19 -8.14
N LYS A 490 -13.70 4.45 -9.12
CA LYS A 490 -12.58 3.55 -9.50
C LYS A 490 -11.22 4.23 -9.31
N VAL A 491 -10.63 4.03 -8.13
CA VAL A 491 -9.22 4.35 -7.83
C VAL A 491 -8.33 3.28 -8.46
N GLY A 492 -7.23 3.67 -9.11
CA GLY A 492 -6.28 2.75 -9.73
C GLY A 492 -5.64 3.27 -11.03
N GLN A 493 -5.00 2.36 -11.77
CA GLN A 493 -4.28 2.66 -13.00
C GLN A 493 -5.09 2.32 -14.25
N PHE A 494 -5.17 3.28 -15.16
CA PHE A 494 -5.83 3.16 -16.45
C PHE A 494 -4.82 3.32 -17.59
N GLU A 495 -5.09 2.67 -18.70
CA GLU A 495 -4.40 2.86 -19.97
C GLU A 495 -5.39 3.45 -20.97
N LEU A 496 -5.10 4.67 -21.43
CA LEU A 496 -5.79 5.34 -22.52
C LEU A 496 -4.94 5.17 -23.79
N LYS A 497 -5.52 4.54 -24.80
CA LYS A 497 -4.80 4.06 -25.98
C LYS A 497 -5.43 4.58 -27.26
N PHE A 498 -4.65 5.29 -28.06
CA PHE A 498 -4.98 5.66 -29.44
C PHE A 498 -4.45 4.55 -30.36
N GLN A 499 -5.27 3.51 -30.55
CA GLN A 499 -4.92 2.33 -31.32
C GLN A 499 -5.20 2.56 -32.81
N MET A 500 -4.14 2.72 -33.61
CA MET A 500 -4.28 2.76 -35.07
C MET A 500 -4.73 1.38 -35.59
N ILE A 501 -5.71 1.37 -36.49
CA ILE A 501 -6.27 0.18 -37.14
C ILE A 501 -5.75 0.04 -38.56
N SER A 502 -5.72 1.15 -39.32
CA SER A 502 -5.23 1.18 -40.70
C SER A 502 -4.66 2.55 -41.06
N HIS A 503 -3.87 2.59 -42.13
CA HIS A 503 -3.24 3.81 -42.66
C HIS A 503 -2.92 3.67 -44.15
N ASP A 504 -2.58 4.79 -44.77
CA ASP A 504 -2.08 4.82 -46.14
C ASP A 504 -0.69 4.17 -46.22
N ARG A 505 -0.55 3.16 -47.08
CA ARG A 505 0.69 2.37 -47.23
C ARG A 505 1.81 3.12 -47.94
N ASP A 506 1.48 4.10 -48.77
CA ASP A 506 2.50 4.89 -49.48
C ASP A 506 3.40 5.70 -48.53
N PHE A 507 2.92 5.95 -47.30
CA PHE A 507 3.65 6.63 -46.23
C PHE A 507 4.47 5.68 -45.33
N GLU A 508 4.60 4.40 -45.68
CA GLU A 508 5.56 3.48 -45.07
C GLU A 508 7.01 3.75 -45.54
N LYS A 509 7.17 4.42 -46.69
CA LYS A 509 8.49 4.70 -47.28
C LYS A 509 9.22 5.81 -46.50
N ALA A 510 10.54 5.65 -46.33
CA ALA A 510 11.38 6.67 -45.71
C ALA A 510 11.30 8.01 -46.45
N GLY A 511 11.26 9.12 -45.70
CA GLY A 511 11.17 10.49 -46.25
C GLY A 511 9.75 11.02 -46.51
N THR A 512 8.69 10.21 -46.32
CA THR A 512 7.29 10.62 -46.55
C THR A 512 6.62 11.37 -45.40
N GLY A 513 7.29 11.45 -44.23
CA GLY A 513 6.70 12.00 -43.00
C GLY A 513 5.88 11.01 -42.17
N GLY A 514 5.57 9.83 -42.72
CA GLY A 514 4.86 8.76 -42.01
C GLY A 514 3.37 9.00 -41.79
N TYR A 515 2.76 8.12 -40.99
CA TYR A 515 1.32 8.03 -40.73
C TYR A 515 0.99 8.01 -39.23
N GLY A 516 -0.29 8.19 -38.90
CA GLY A 516 -0.78 8.15 -37.52
C GLY A 516 -0.82 9.52 -36.85
N LEU A 517 -0.94 9.52 -35.52
CA LEU A 517 -1.14 10.71 -34.70
C LEU A 517 0.13 11.12 -33.94
N GLU A 518 0.30 12.41 -33.71
CA GLU A 518 1.33 12.99 -32.83
C GLU A 518 0.68 13.75 -31.67
N PHE A 519 1.34 13.73 -30.52
CA PHE A 519 0.84 14.25 -29.25
C PHE A 519 1.90 15.10 -28.56
N LYS A 520 1.50 16.18 -27.89
CA LYS A 520 2.32 16.96 -26.97
C LYS A 520 1.45 17.64 -25.91
N ASP A 521 2.08 18.17 -24.86
CA ASP A 521 1.41 18.98 -23.82
C ASP A 521 0.23 18.25 -23.14
N TRP A 522 0.35 16.93 -22.97
CA TRP A 522 -0.68 16.10 -22.36
C TRP A 522 -0.74 16.26 -20.84
N LYS A 523 -1.96 16.26 -20.29
CA LYS A 523 -2.24 16.35 -18.85
C LYS A 523 -3.57 15.71 -18.51
N ILE A 524 -3.74 15.38 -17.23
CA ILE A 524 -5.06 15.17 -16.62
C ILE A 524 -5.42 16.45 -15.88
N GLU A 525 -6.67 16.88 -15.97
CA GLU A 525 -7.23 17.90 -15.09
C GLU A 525 -8.19 17.24 -14.10
N LEU A 526 -7.96 17.52 -12.81
CA LEU A 526 -8.83 17.17 -11.69
C LEU A 526 -9.33 18.49 -11.08
N TYR A 527 -10.64 18.63 -10.86
CA TYR A 527 -11.24 19.90 -10.39
C TYR A 527 -10.90 21.11 -11.27
N GLY A 528 -10.70 20.90 -12.58
CA GLY A 528 -10.24 21.96 -13.50
C GLY A 528 -8.77 22.40 -13.30
N THR A 529 -8.05 21.80 -12.36
CA THR A 529 -6.63 22.07 -12.09
C THR A 529 -5.76 21.01 -12.78
N PRO A 530 -4.70 21.39 -13.52
CA PRO A 530 -3.76 20.43 -14.09
C PRO A 530 -3.05 19.58 -13.02
N ASN A 531 -3.12 18.27 -13.16
CA ASN A 531 -2.32 17.30 -12.43
C ASN A 531 -1.40 16.56 -13.44
N PRO A 532 -0.16 17.06 -13.66
CA PRO A 532 0.77 16.43 -14.60
C PRO A 532 1.33 15.10 -14.08
N GLU A 533 1.38 14.89 -12.76
CA GLU A 533 1.90 13.66 -12.14
C GLU A 533 0.93 12.48 -12.30
N ALA A 534 -0.36 12.75 -12.48
CA ALA A 534 -1.39 11.75 -12.73
C ALA A 534 -1.31 11.09 -14.12
N ILE A 535 -0.38 11.47 -15.01
CA ILE A 535 -0.27 10.90 -16.36
C ILE A 535 1.16 10.77 -16.86
N ARG A 536 1.46 9.64 -17.53
CA ARG A 536 2.70 9.45 -18.31
C ARG A 536 2.43 8.74 -19.62
N MET A 537 3.13 9.13 -20.68
CA MET A 537 3.09 8.42 -21.96
C MET A 537 4.08 7.24 -21.92
N LYS A 538 3.60 6.00 -22.06
CA LYS A 538 4.45 4.79 -22.10
C LYS A 538 5.14 4.63 -23.46
N SER A 539 4.40 4.93 -24.52
CA SER A 539 4.81 4.90 -25.92
C SER A 539 3.86 5.78 -26.75
N SER A 540 4.19 6.06 -28.01
CA SER A 540 3.37 6.94 -28.86
C SER A 540 1.91 6.51 -28.88
N GLY A 541 1.01 7.39 -28.44
CA GLY A 541 -0.43 7.13 -28.35
C GLY A 541 -0.88 6.21 -27.20
N VAL A 542 0.00 5.86 -26.26
CA VAL A 542 -0.33 5.02 -25.09
C VAL A 542 -0.04 5.79 -23.79
N PHE A 543 -1.09 6.23 -23.12
CA PHE A 543 -1.03 7.01 -21.89
C PHE A 543 -1.43 6.15 -20.69
N GLN A 544 -0.63 6.17 -19.63
CA GLN A 544 -0.98 5.64 -18.33
C GLN A 544 -1.52 6.78 -17.46
N ILE A 545 -2.71 6.59 -16.90
CA ILE A 545 -3.40 7.55 -16.04
C ILE A 545 -3.56 6.93 -14.66
N ASN A 546 -3.12 7.66 -13.63
CA ASN A 546 -3.25 7.28 -12.24
C ASN A 546 -4.43 8.05 -11.62
N ASN A 547 -5.54 7.38 -11.33
CA ASN A 547 -6.62 7.98 -10.56
C ASN A 547 -6.44 7.64 -9.07
N SER A 548 -5.76 8.52 -8.33
CA SER A 548 -5.43 8.34 -6.91
C SER A 548 -6.52 8.83 -5.95
N GLN A 549 -7.59 9.46 -6.46
CA GLN A 549 -8.65 10.05 -5.63
C GLN A 549 -9.99 9.35 -5.85
N HIS A 550 -10.73 9.13 -4.75
CA HIS A 550 -12.05 8.53 -4.82
C HIS A 550 -13.10 9.57 -5.24
N ILE A 551 -13.45 9.56 -6.53
CA ILE A 551 -14.45 10.48 -7.10
C ILE A 551 -15.84 9.86 -6.97
N THR A 552 -16.64 10.39 -6.04
CA THR A 552 -18.05 10.01 -5.89
C THR A 552 -18.92 10.75 -6.88
N GLY A 553 -20.00 10.10 -7.34
CA GLY A 553 -20.99 10.69 -8.25
C GLY A 553 -21.86 11.80 -7.64
N GLU A 554 -21.61 12.19 -6.38
CA GLU A 554 -22.27 13.30 -5.68
C GLU A 554 -21.47 14.61 -5.78
N THR A 555 -20.28 14.58 -6.39
CA THR A 555 -19.43 15.76 -6.57
C THR A 555 -19.47 16.25 -8.02
N GLU A 556 -19.35 17.56 -8.25
CA GLU A 556 -19.18 18.16 -9.59
C GLU A 556 -17.80 17.88 -10.23
N THR A 557 -17.03 16.95 -9.65
CA THR A 557 -15.66 16.62 -10.04
C THR A 557 -15.60 16.03 -11.44
N LYS A 558 -14.77 16.62 -12.31
CA LYS A 558 -14.47 16.06 -13.63
C LYS A 558 -13.02 15.60 -13.69
N VAL A 559 -12.81 14.45 -14.36
CA VAL A 559 -11.50 13.97 -14.81
C VAL A 559 -11.43 14.16 -16.32
N VAL A 560 -10.58 15.07 -16.78
CA VAL A 560 -10.47 15.38 -18.21
C VAL A 560 -9.05 15.14 -18.68
N PHE A 561 -8.88 14.25 -19.65
CA PHE A 561 -7.63 14.16 -20.41
C PHE A 561 -7.59 15.31 -21.41
N LYS A 562 -6.47 16.03 -21.46
CA LYS A 562 -6.19 17.06 -22.48
C LYS A 562 -4.82 16.83 -23.09
N THR A 563 -4.69 17.15 -24.37
CA THR A 563 -3.43 17.11 -25.14
C THR A 563 -3.54 18.06 -26.33
N GLN A 564 -2.42 18.52 -26.87
CA GLN A 564 -2.40 18.92 -28.28
C GLN A 564 -2.18 17.67 -29.14
N ILE A 565 -2.86 17.62 -30.28
CA ILE A 565 -2.84 16.49 -31.22
C ILE A 565 -2.77 16.99 -32.66
N ARG A 566 -2.20 16.18 -33.57
CA ARG A 566 -2.27 16.37 -35.03
C ARG A 566 -2.12 15.04 -35.77
N THR A 567 -2.54 14.98 -37.03
CA THR A 567 -2.18 13.85 -37.92
C THR A 567 -0.84 14.08 -38.61
N LYS A 568 -0.12 12.99 -38.89
CA LYS A 568 1.00 12.96 -39.83
C LYS A 568 0.49 13.00 -41.29
N PRO A 569 1.37 13.21 -42.28
CA PRO A 569 0.97 13.35 -43.69
C PRO A 569 0.21 12.16 -44.28
N GLY A 570 0.51 10.93 -43.85
CA GLY A 570 -0.24 9.74 -44.25
C GLY A 570 -1.53 9.59 -43.45
N GLY A 571 -2.65 9.42 -44.15
CA GLY A 571 -3.96 9.20 -43.54
C GLY A 571 -3.98 7.97 -42.65
N SER A 572 -4.74 8.03 -41.57
CA SER A 572 -4.89 6.92 -40.61
C SER A 572 -6.30 6.85 -40.05
N VAL A 573 -6.67 5.65 -39.60
CA VAL A 573 -7.94 5.34 -38.93
C VAL A 573 -7.62 4.54 -37.67
N GLY A 574 -8.32 4.79 -36.57
CA GLY A 574 -8.08 4.09 -35.31
C GLY A 574 -9.14 4.32 -34.23
N THR A 575 -8.95 3.67 -33.09
CA THR A 575 -9.83 3.75 -31.91
C THR A 575 -9.16 4.43 -30.73
N ILE A 576 -9.97 5.08 -29.90
CA ILE A 576 -9.56 5.61 -28.60
C ILE A 576 -10.15 4.68 -27.55
N ASP A 577 -9.31 3.88 -26.88
CA ASP A 577 -9.74 2.84 -25.97
C ASP A 577 -9.20 3.08 -24.57
N LEU A 578 -10.04 2.94 -23.54
CA LEU A 578 -9.66 3.05 -22.14
C LEU A 578 -9.81 1.69 -21.45
N LYS A 579 -8.79 1.27 -20.73
CA LYS A 579 -8.82 0.05 -19.93
C LYS A 579 -8.27 0.29 -18.53
N MET A 580 -8.94 -0.27 -17.52
CA MET A 580 -8.31 -0.42 -16.21
C MET A 580 -7.26 -1.53 -16.31
N ILE A 581 -5.99 -1.18 -16.14
CA ILE A 581 -4.86 -2.12 -16.28
C ILE A 581 -4.40 -2.67 -14.93
N GLY A 582 -4.81 -2.04 -13.84
CA GLY A 582 -4.72 -2.56 -12.49
C GLY A 582 -5.48 -1.67 -11.52
N PHE A 583 -6.11 -2.29 -10.52
CA PHE A 583 -5.96 -1.73 -9.18
C PHE A 583 -4.51 -2.03 -8.79
N GLU A 584 -3.81 -1.06 -8.20
CA GLU A 584 -2.64 -1.42 -7.39
C GLU A 584 -3.10 -2.29 -6.23
#